data_AF-A0A821JTV8-F1
#
_entry.id   AF-A0A821JTV8-F1
#
_cell.length_a   1.000
_cell.length_b   1.000
_cell.length_c   1.000
_cell.angle_alpha   90.00
_cell.angle_beta   90.00
_cell.angle_gamma   90.00
#
_symmetry.space_group_name_H-M   'P 1'
#
loop_
_entity.id
_entity.type
_entity.pdbx_description
1 polymer ?
#
loop_
_entity_poly.entity_id
_entity_poly.type
_entity_poly.pdbx_seq_one_letter_code
_entity_poly.pdbx_strand_id
1 'polypeptide(L)'
;MHVKSIRSFHQIGVDQRNLTPLNNLIQRHKSVKLYMQVFEKVFNLCTLHDLGAMLAKVLKLEKYEDAHLGPLEEHPDIKRIFQYTRPTSGKAITEITTSNVINAFLDFQAAYRGPMRIPFDEFLEKLVKEYKVESREQLGIFCRSFPYLTEVTRKLTHEHRRHNRQSESDARSKIMKIAQAKFAELIKE
;
A
#
# COMPACT_ATOMS: atom_id res chain seq x y z
N MET A 1 5.34 -53.43 -2.80
CA MET A 1 5.77 -52.53 -1.71
C MET A 1 4.59 -51.72 -1.23
N HIS A 2 4.10 -51.92 -0.01
CA HIS A 2 3.06 -51.07 0.57
C HIS A 2 3.72 -49.85 1.22
N VAL A 3 3.53 -48.67 0.61
CA VAL A 3 3.93 -47.40 1.24
C VAL A 3 2.98 -47.17 2.41
N LYS A 4 3.47 -47.37 3.65
CA LYS A 4 2.72 -46.99 4.84
C LYS A 4 2.53 -45.47 4.81
N SER A 5 1.29 -45.03 4.61
CA SER A 5 0.92 -43.62 4.75
C SER A 5 1.10 -43.21 6.21
N ILE A 6 2.08 -42.36 6.47
CA ILE A 6 2.30 -41.75 7.79
C ILE A 6 1.31 -40.60 7.92
N ARG A 7 0.41 -40.68 8.91
CA ARG A 7 -0.62 -39.66 9.18
C ARG A 7 -0.19 -38.65 10.24
N SER A 8 0.83 -38.94 11.04
CA SER A 8 1.36 -38.01 12.05
C SER A 8 2.81 -38.31 12.42
N PHE A 9 3.53 -37.29 12.89
CA PHE A 9 4.90 -37.41 13.41
C PHE A 9 5.01 -38.39 14.59
N HIS A 10 3.91 -38.56 15.35
CA HIS A 10 3.86 -39.51 16.45
C HIS A 10 4.00 -40.97 15.99
N GLN A 11 3.54 -41.31 14.78
CA GLN A 11 3.68 -42.66 14.20
C GLN A 11 5.12 -43.04 13.86
N ILE A 12 6.02 -42.05 13.80
CA ILE A 12 7.47 -42.24 13.61
C ILE A 12 8.27 -41.86 14.86
N GLY A 13 7.61 -41.74 16.01
CA GLY A 13 8.28 -41.45 17.29
C GLY A 13 8.82 -40.02 17.40
N VAL A 14 8.40 -39.11 16.52
CA VAL A 14 8.85 -37.71 16.54
C VAL A 14 7.84 -36.87 17.32
N ASP A 15 8.28 -36.26 18.43
CA ASP A 15 7.50 -35.23 19.10
C ASP A 15 7.61 -33.92 18.34
N GLN A 16 6.51 -33.52 17.70
CA GLN A 16 6.39 -32.28 16.95
C GLN A 16 6.79 -31.04 17.78
N ARG A 17 6.57 -31.06 19.11
CA ARG A 17 6.90 -29.94 19.99
C ARG A 17 8.40 -29.70 20.11
N ASN A 18 9.22 -30.71 19.83
CA ASN A 18 10.68 -30.62 19.87
C ASN A 18 11.28 -30.18 18.52
N LEU A 19 10.45 -30.03 17.47
CA LEU A 19 10.89 -29.56 16.16
C LEU A 19 10.88 -28.04 16.10
N THR A 20 11.96 -27.41 16.57
CA THR A 20 12.13 -25.94 16.54
C THR A 20 11.82 -25.31 15.17
N PRO A 21 12.30 -25.85 14.02
CA PRO A 21 11.99 -25.26 12.72
C PRO A 21 10.48 -25.27 12.40
N LEU A 22 9.78 -26.34 12.78
CA LEU A 22 8.34 -26.47 12.56
C LEU A 22 7.56 -25.53 13.47
N ASN A 23 7.95 -25.42 14.74
CA ASN A 23 7.37 -24.44 15.66
C ASN A 23 7.56 -23.01 15.15
N ASN A 24 8.75 -22.66 14.65
CA ASN A 24 9.03 -21.35 14.06
C ASN A 24 8.13 -21.06 12.85
N LEU A 25 7.96 -22.04 11.96
CA LEU A 25 7.08 -21.92 10.80
C LEU A 25 5.62 -21.70 11.22
N ILE A 26 5.13 -22.50 12.18
CA ILE A 26 3.77 -22.38 12.73
C ILE A 26 3.56 -21.00 13.35
N GLN A 27 4.55 -20.48 14.09
CA GLN A 27 4.48 -19.15 14.70
C GLN A 27 4.43 -18.05 13.64
N ARG A 28 5.31 -18.09 12.63
CA ARG A 28 5.29 -17.10 11.52
C ARG A 28 3.95 -17.12 10.80
N HIS A 29 3.41 -18.30 10.49
CA HIS A 29 2.10 -18.43 9.85
C HIS A 29 0.98 -17.83 10.71
N LYS A 30 0.98 -18.08 12.03
CA LYS A 30 0.02 -17.45 12.97
C LYS A 30 0.15 -15.93 12.98
N SER A 31 1.37 -15.40 12.98
CA SER A 31 1.62 -13.96 12.96
C SER A 31 1.10 -13.31 11.67
N VAL A 32 1.37 -13.90 10.51
CA VAL A 32 0.83 -13.42 9.22
C VAL A 32 -0.69 -13.44 9.24
N LYS A 33 -1.30 -14.56 9.67
CA LYS A 33 -2.75 -14.69 9.73
C LYS A 33 -3.39 -13.65 10.64
N LEU A 34 -2.83 -13.42 11.83
CA LEU A 34 -3.31 -12.40 12.76
C LEU A 34 -3.17 -11.00 12.15
N TYR A 35 -2.03 -10.70 11.51
CA TYR A 35 -1.84 -9.42 10.84
C TYR A 35 -2.87 -9.20 9.74
N MET A 36 -3.16 -10.22 8.92
CA MET A 36 -4.17 -10.12 7.86
C MET A 36 -5.57 -9.84 8.41
N GLN A 37 -5.94 -10.42 9.56
CA GLN A 37 -7.22 -10.13 10.23
C GLN A 37 -7.32 -8.66 10.69
N VAL A 38 -6.21 -8.08 11.15
CA VAL A 38 -6.15 -6.65 11.51
C VAL A 38 -6.14 -5.78 10.26
N PHE A 39 -5.36 -6.17 9.25
CA PHE A 39 -5.23 -5.48 7.98
C PHE A 39 -6.60 -5.22 7.34
N GLU A 40 -7.41 -6.27 7.23
CA GLU A 40 -8.75 -6.21 6.63
C GLU A 40 -9.70 -5.27 7.39
N LYS A 41 -9.46 -5.00 8.68
CA LYS A 41 -10.27 -4.07 9.47
C LYS A 41 -9.78 -2.64 9.37
N VAL A 42 -8.47 -2.43 9.34
CA VAL A 42 -7.84 -1.10 9.49
C VAL A 42 -7.53 -0.43 8.15
N PHE A 43 -7.06 -1.19 7.16
CA PHE A 43 -6.55 -0.59 5.93
C PHE A 43 -7.68 -0.27 4.95
N ASN A 44 -7.57 0.88 4.28
CA ASN A 44 -8.49 1.31 3.21
C ASN A 44 -7.82 1.34 1.84
N LEU A 45 -6.50 1.44 1.80
CA LEU A 45 -5.68 1.39 0.60
C LEU A 45 -4.33 0.76 0.97
N CYS A 46 -3.87 -0.19 0.16
CA CYS A 46 -2.54 -0.78 0.27
C CYS A 46 -2.19 -1.47 -1.04
N THR A 47 -0.93 -1.46 -1.44
CA THR A 47 -0.45 -2.33 -2.52
C THR A 47 0.14 -3.61 -1.96
N LEU A 48 0.17 -4.66 -2.79
CA LEU A 48 0.71 -5.95 -2.41
C LEU A 48 2.23 -5.87 -2.16
N HIS A 49 2.91 -5.01 -2.93
CA HIS A 49 4.31 -4.65 -2.70
C HIS A 49 4.54 -4.10 -1.27
N ASP A 50 3.74 -3.11 -0.85
CA ASP A 50 3.88 -2.52 0.48
C ASP A 50 3.49 -3.51 1.59
N LEU A 51 2.48 -4.36 1.33
CA LEU A 51 2.07 -5.39 2.26
C LEU A 51 3.18 -6.42 2.52
N GLY A 52 3.92 -6.83 1.49
CA GLY A 52 5.08 -7.70 1.65
C GLY A 52 6.13 -7.11 2.59
N ALA A 53 6.47 -5.83 2.39
CA ALA A 53 7.40 -5.12 3.27
C ALA A 53 6.86 -4.98 4.71
N MET A 54 5.55 -4.74 4.89
CA MET A 54 4.94 -4.69 6.22
C MET A 54 4.98 -6.06 6.92
N LEU A 55 4.66 -7.14 6.22
CA LEU A 55 4.70 -8.49 6.78
C LEU A 55 6.13 -8.91 7.13
N ALA A 56 7.13 -8.56 6.31
CA ALA A 56 8.54 -8.79 6.64
C ALA A 56 8.91 -8.13 7.97
N LYS A 57 8.51 -6.86 8.18
CA LYS A 57 8.71 -6.15 9.46
C LYS A 57 8.02 -6.83 10.64
N VAL A 58 6.77 -7.28 10.47
CA VAL A 58 6.02 -8.02 11.51
C VAL A 58 6.75 -9.31 11.90
N LEU A 59 7.33 -9.99 10.92
CA LEU A 59 8.10 -11.22 11.13
C LEU A 59 9.55 -10.98 11.58
N LYS A 60 9.99 -9.72 11.65
CA LYS A 60 11.38 -9.31 11.93
C LYS A 60 12.37 -9.89 10.92
N LEU A 61 12.01 -9.81 9.64
CA LEU A 61 12.80 -10.26 8.49
C LEU A 61 13.05 -9.09 7.54
N GLU A 62 14.06 -9.22 6.68
CA GLU A 62 14.34 -8.22 5.64
C GLU A 62 13.30 -8.31 4.52
N LYS A 63 12.98 -9.54 4.09
CA LYS A 63 11.99 -9.82 3.05
C LYS A 63 10.97 -10.84 3.52
N TYR A 64 9.80 -10.85 2.89
CA TYR A 64 8.75 -11.81 3.23
C TYR A 64 9.16 -13.25 2.85
N GLU A 65 9.91 -13.39 1.76
CA GLU A 65 10.39 -14.66 1.21
C GLU A 65 11.27 -15.42 2.21
N ASP A 66 12.00 -14.70 3.07
CA ASP A 66 12.84 -15.25 4.15
C ASP A 66 12.00 -15.96 5.24
N ALA A 67 10.68 -15.74 5.26
CA ALA A 67 9.78 -16.43 6.16
C ALA A 67 9.62 -17.90 5.79
N HIS A 68 9.92 -18.28 4.54
CA HIS A 68 9.70 -19.59 3.94
C HIS A 68 8.23 -20.05 4.02
N LEU A 69 7.29 -19.10 3.92
CA LEU A 69 5.85 -19.36 3.89
C LEU A 69 5.30 -19.53 2.47
N GLY A 70 6.20 -19.61 1.48
CA GLY A 70 5.86 -19.53 0.06
C GLY A 70 5.70 -18.08 -0.42
N PRO A 71 5.41 -17.88 -1.71
CA PRO A 71 5.19 -16.56 -2.28
C PRO A 71 3.94 -15.89 -1.69
N LEU A 72 4.02 -14.57 -1.49
CA LEU A 72 2.98 -13.81 -0.80
C LEU A 72 1.63 -13.88 -1.51
N GLU A 73 1.64 -13.75 -2.84
CA GLU A 73 0.45 -13.76 -3.68
C GLU A 73 -0.30 -15.10 -3.67
N GLU A 74 0.36 -16.19 -3.25
CA GLU A 74 -0.27 -17.50 -3.14
C GLU A 74 -1.04 -17.67 -1.83
N HIS A 75 -0.87 -16.75 -0.87
CA HIS A 75 -1.56 -16.84 0.42
C HIS A 75 -3.09 -16.68 0.24
N PRO A 76 -3.92 -17.54 0.85
CA PRO A 76 -5.37 -17.53 0.64
C PRO A 76 -6.05 -16.19 0.95
N ASP A 77 -5.65 -15.54 2.04
CA ASP A 77 -6.18 -14.22 2.39
C ASP A 77 -5.79 -13.13 1.38
N ILE A 78 -4.58 -13.23 0.80
CA ILE A 78 -4.13 -12.28 -0.22
C ILE A 78 -4.96 -12.44 -1.49
N LYS A 79 -5.13 -13.67 -1.98
CA LYS A 79 -6.01 -13.94 -3.13
C LYS A 79 -7.42 -13.44 -2.91
N ARG A 80 -7.98 -13.65 -1.72
CA ARG A 80 -9.33 -13.20 -1.37
C ARG A 80 -9.44 -11.67 -1.33
N ILE A 81 -8.48 -10.99 -0.69
CA ILE A 81 -8.55 -9.55 -0.42
C ILE A 81 -8.16 -8.72 -1.65
N PHE A 82 -7.07 -9.09 -2.32
CA PHE A 82 -6.52 -8.34 -3.46
C PHE A 82 -7.09 -8.82 -4.79
N GLN A 83 -7.73 -10.00 -4.83
CA GLN A 83 -8.15 -10.66 -6.08
C GLN A 83 -6.98 -10.79 -7.07
N TYR A 84 -5.75 -10.85 -6.54
CA TYR A 84 -4.54 -10.81 -7.33
C TYR A 84 -4.46 -12.02 -8.25
N THR A 85 -4.12 -11.78 -9.50
CA THR A 85 -3.87 -12.82 -10.49
C THR A 85 -2.41 -12.74 -10.89
N ARG A 86 -1.69 -13.87 -10.78
CA ARG A 86 -0.28 -13.91 -11.15
C ARG A 86 -0.12 -13.77 -12.67
N PRO A 87 0.84 -12.96 -13.16
CA PRO A 87 1.11 -12.84 -14.58
C PRO A 87 1.46 -14.18 -15.24
N THR A 88 0.95 -14.41 -16.45
CA THR A 88 1.23 -15.62 -17.24
C THR A 88 2.72 -15.75 -17.56
N SER A 89 3.40 -14.60 -17.69
CA SER A 89 4.85 -14.50 -17.88
C SER A 89 5.70 -14.91 -16.66
N GLY A 90 5.08 -15.20 -15.51
CA GLY A 90 5.78 -15.57 -14.28
C GLY A 90 6.53 -14.42 -13.59
N LYS A 91 6.32 -13.18 -14.05
CA LYS A 91 6.92 -11.97 -13.47
C LYS A 91 6.55 -11.80 -12.00
N ALA A 92 7.44 -11.15 -11.26
CA ALA A 92 7.23 -10.77 -9.86
C ALA A 92 6.07 -9.78 -9.72
N ILE A 93 5.59 -9.63 -8.48
CA ILE A 93 4.57 -8.64 -8.11
C ILE A 93 5.02 -7.25 -8.59
N THR A 94 4.08 -6.47 -9.14
CA THR A 94 4.34 -5.11 -9.58
C THR A 94 4.82 -4.23 -8.41
N GLU A 95 5.94 -3.52 -8.60
CA GLU A 95 6.53 -2.61 -7.62
C GLU A 95 5.81 -1.26 -7.56
N ILE A 96 4.48 -1.29 -7.45
CA ILE A 96 3.65 -0.11 -7.23
C ILE A 96 3.48 0.10 -5.73
N THR A 97 3.80 1.29 -5.22
CA THR A 97 3.57 1.64 -3.81
C THR A 97 2.21 2.32 -3.62
N THR A 98 1.70 2.30 -2.39
CA THR A 98 0.49 3.00 -1.99
C THR A 98 0.60 4.51 -2.26
N SER A 99 1.80 5.07 -2.06
CA SER A 99 2.10 6.47 -2.40
C SER A 99 2.00 6.74 -3.89
N ASN A 100 2.48 5.82 -4.75
CA ASN A 100 2.32 5.95 -6.20
C ASN A 100 0.84 5.95 -6.59
N VAL A 101 0.04 5.04 -6.02
CA VAL A 101 -1.40 4.99 -6.29
C VAL A 101 -2.09 6.30 -5.87
N ILE A 102 -1.78 6.83 -4.69
CA ILE A 102 -2.37 8.10 -4.21
C ILE A 102 -2.00 9.27 -5.12
N ASN A 103 -0.72 9.39 -5.48
CA ASN A 103 -0.25 10.48 -6.35
C ASN A 103 -0.87 10.38 -7.75
N ALA A 104 -0.84 9.19 -8.36
CA ALA A 104 -1.46 8.96 -9.66
C ALA A 104 -2.97 9.25 -9.61
N PHE A 105 -3.63 8.95 -8.50
CA PHE A 105 -5.04 9.26 -8.30
C PHE A 105 -5.26 10.77 -8.18
N LEU A 106 -4.48 11.50 -7.37
CA LEU A 106 -4.55 12.96 -7.27
C LEU A 106 -4.37 13.64 -8.63
N ASP A 107 -3.40 13.19 -9.43
CA ASP A 107 -3.17 13.70 -10.78
C ASP A 107 -4.36 13.40 -11.70
N PHE A 108 -4.92 12.19 -11.60
CA PHE A 108 -6.13 11.80 -12.33
C PHE A 108 -7.32 12.71 -11.94
N GLN A 109 -7.52 12.99 -10.65
CA GLN A 109 -8.57 13.90 -10.17
C GLN A 109 -8.38 15.33 -10.68
N ALA A 110 -7.13 15.82 -10.72
CA ALA A 110 -6.82 17.17 -11.17
C ALA A 110 -7.06 17.33 -12.68
N ALA A 111 -6.76 16.30 -13.47
CA ALA A 111 -7.01 16.29 -14.91
C ALA A 111 -8.49 16.05 -15.25
N TYR A 112 -9.24 15.39 -14.37
CA TYR A 112 -10.63 15.03 -14.60
C TYR A 112 -11.56 16.25 -14.52
N ARG A 113 -12.14 16.63 -15.67
CA ARG A 113 -13.13 17.72 -15.79
C ARG A 113 -14.58 17.23 -15.85
N GLY A 114 -14.80 15.94 -15.64
CA GLY A 114 -16.10 15.29 -15.77
C GLY A 114 -17.01 15.44 -14.56
N PRO A 115 -18.13 14.68 -14.50
CA PRO A 115 -19.12 14.74 -13.43
C PRO A 115 -18.53 14.46 -12.03
N MET A 116 -19.33 14.71 -11.00
CA MET A 116 -18.91 14.59 -9.58
C MET A 116 -18.38 13.19 -9.20
N ARG A 117 -18.73 12.14 -9.96
CA ARG A 117 -18.27 10.76 -9.75
C ARG A 117 -17.10 10.44 -10.66
N ILE A 118 -16.00 10.00 -10.04
CA ILE A 118 -14.76 9.65 -10.72
C ILE A 118 -14.87 8.24 -11.32
N PRO A 119 -14.48 8.04 -12.59
CA PRO A 119 -14.47 6.73 -13.22
C PRO A 119 -13.23 5.94 -12.74
N PHE A 120 -13.43 5.09 -11.72
CA PHE A 120 -12.33 4.31 -11.14
C PHE A 120 -11.78 3.25 -12.09
N ASP A 121 -12.61 2.72 -12.97
CA ASP A 121 -12.17 1.76 -13.98
C ASP A 121 -11.18 2.41 -14.96
N GLU A 122 -11.47 3.62 -15.45
CA GLU A 122 -10.52 4.38 -16.29
C GLU A 122 -9.21 4.69 -15.57
N PHE A 123 -9.27 5.02 -14.28
CA PHE A 123 -8.09 5.22 -13.46
C PHE A 123 -7.24 3.94 -13.37
N LEU A 124 -7.87 2.80 -13.10
CA LEU A 124 -7.16 1.52 -13.02
C LEU A 124 -6.60 1.10 -14.39
N GLU A 125 -7.33 1.33 -15.49
CA GLU A 125 -6.83 1.07 -16.84
C GLU A 125 -5.62 1.93 -17.20
N LYS A 126 -5.60 3.19 -16.74
CA LYS A 126 -4.41 4.05 -16.88
C LYS A 126 -3.21 3.43 -16.17
N LEU A 127 -3.39 2.96 -14.93
CA LEU A 127 -2.32 2.28 -14.19
C LEU A 127 -1.89 0.98 -14.86
N VAL A 128 -2.81 0.18 -15.40
CA VAL A 128 -2.49 -1.03 -16.16
C VAL A 128 -1.57 -0.72 -17.33
N LYS A 129 -1.87 0.35 -18.09
CA LYS A 129 -1.05 0.81 -19.22
C LYS A 129 0.31 1.35 -18.77
N GLU A 130 0.34 2.13 -17.69
CA GLU A 130 1.55 2.75 -17.12
C GLU A 130 2.54 1.69 -16.62
N TYR A 131 2.04 0.70 -15.87
CA TYR A 131 2.84 -0.39 -15.31
C TYR A 131 3.01 -1.60 -16.24
N LYS A 132 2.43 -1.54 -17.45
CA LYS A 132 2.53 -2.57 -18.50
C LYS A 132 2.15 -3.98 -18.00
N VAL A 133 1.08 -4.05 -17.22
CA VAL A 133 0.50 -5.31 -16.73
C VAL A 133 -0.67 -5.76 -17.62
N GLU A 134 -1.04 -7.03 -17.55
CA GLU A 134 -2.07 -7.61 -18.42
C GLU A 134 -3.49 -7.31 -17.91
N SER A 135 -3.65 -7.13 -16.59
CA SER A 135 -4.95 -6.87 -15.97
C SER A 135 -4.84 -5.99 -14.72
N ARG A 136 -5.97 -5.45 -14.27
CA ARG A 136 -6.04 -4.64 -13.04
C ARG A 136 -5.68 -5.45 -11.78
N GLU A 137 -5.99 -6.73 -11.77
CA GLU A 137 -5.69 -7.66 -10.67
C GLU A 137 -4.19 -7.83 -10.48
N GLN A 138 -3.40 -7.73 -11.57
CA GLN A 138 -1.94 -7.79 -11.52
C GLN A 138 -1.31 -6.54 -10.90
N LEU A 139 -2.02 -5.42 -10.78
CA LEU A 139 -1.52 -4.24 -10.08
C LEU A 139 -1.35 -4.50 -8.57
N GLY A 140 -2.03 -5.51 -8.01
CA GLY A 140 -1.96 -5.82 -6.59
C GLY A 140 -2.42 -4.66 -5.70
N ILE A 141 -3.46 -3.93 -6.10
CA ILE A 141 -4.02 -2.81 -5.33
C ILE A 141 -5.22 -3.30 -4.53
N PHE A 142 -5.15 -3.19 -3.21
CA PHE A 142 -6.32 -3.28 -2.34
C PHE A 142 -6.85 -1.88 -2.08
N CYS A 143 -8.11 -1.61 -2.44
CA CYS A 143 -8.83 -0.41 -2.03
C CYS A 143 -10.23 -0.80 -1.56
N ARG A 144 -10.58 -0.44 -0.32
CA ARG A 144 -11.88 -0.77 0.25
C ARG A 144 -13.01 0.02 -0.40
N SER A 145 -12.76 1.29 -0.68
CA SER A 145 -13.75 2.21 -1.25
C SER A 145 -13.06 3.35 -1.96
N PHE A 146 -13.12 3.33 -3.28
CA PHE A 146 -12.65 4.44 -4.10
C PHE A 146 -13.46 5.75 -3.90
N PRO A 147 -14.78 5.73 -3.64
CA PRO A 147 -15.50 6.93 -3.21
C PRO A 147 -14.92 7.54 -1.93
N TYR A 148 -14.56 6.72 -0.95
CA TYR A 148 -13.90 7.20 0.26
C TYR A 148 -12.52 7.79 -0.05
N LEU A 149 -11.73 7.13 -0.91
CA LEU A 149 -10.45 7.68 -1.38
C LEU A 149 -10.65 9.06 -2.01
N THR A 150 -11.69 9.22 -2.84
CA THR A 150 -12.05 10.51 -3.47
C THR A 150 -12.34 11.59 -2.44
N GLU A 151 -13.13 11.28 -1.42
CA GLU A 151 -13.46 12.24 -0.36
C GLU A 151 -12.22 12.67 0.43
N VAL A 152 -11.39 11.71 0.83
CA VAL A 152 -10.16 11.97 1.57
C VAL A 152 -9.21 12.83 0.74
N THR A 153 -8.96 12.48 -0.52
CA THR A 153 -8.03 13.25 -1.36
C THR A 153 -8.55 14.63 -1.71
N ARG A 154 -9.87 14.82 -1.84
CA ARG A 154 -10.47 16.17 -1.99
C ARG A 154 -10.28 17.01 -0.73
N LYS A 155 -10.51 16.46 0.46
CA LYS A 155 -10.25 17.15 1.74
C LYS A 155 -8.77 17.52 1.87
N LEU A 156 -7.87 16.59 1.58
CA LEU A 156 -6.42 16.84 1.60
C LEU A 156 -6.03 17.97 0.64
N THR A 157 -6.54 17.94 -0.59
CA THR A 157 -6.27 18.98 -1.60
C THR A 157 -6.79 20.34 -1.16
N HIS A 158 -7.99 20.39 -0.56
CA HIS A 158 -8.56 21.62 -0.03
C HIS A 158 -7.71 22.21 1.10
N GLU A 159 -7.35 21.39 2.09
CA GLU A 159 -6.51 21.81 3.21
C GLU A 159 -5.12 22.25 2.75
N HIS A 160 -4.52 21.53 1.80
CA HIS A 160 -3.23 21.90 1.22
C HIS A 160 -3.28 23.27 0.54
N ARG A 161 -4.32 23.53 -0.26
CA ARG A 161 -4.53 24.86 -0.90
C ARG A 161 -4.76 25.95 0.13
N ARG A 162 -5.51 25.68 1.18
CA ARG A 162 -5.78 26.63 2.27
C ARG A 162 -4.48 27.00 2.98
N HIS A 163 -3.68 26.00 3.38
CA HIS A 163 -2.39 26.21 4.03
C HIS A 163 -1.44 27.01 3.12
N ASN A 164 -1.35 26.64 1.83
CA ASN A 164 -0.45 27.32 0.91
C ASN A 164 -0.81 28.80 0.70
N ARG A 165 -2.10 29.12 0.56
CA ARG A 165 -2.58 30.51 0.49
C ARG A 165 -2.24 31.30 1.75
N GLN A 166 -2.37 30.67 2.93
CA GLN A 166 -2.02 31.30 4.19
C GLN A 166 -0.51 31.59 4.25
N SER A 167 0.34 30.61 3.93
CA SER A 167 1.79 30.81 3.91
C SER A 167 2.24 31.89 2.92
N GLU A 168 1.62 31.97 1.74
CA GLU A 168 1.89 33.02 0.76
C GLU A 168 1.46 34.41 1.27
N SER A 169 0.30 34.50 1.93
CA SER A 169 -0.18 35.74 2.55
C SER A 169 0.76 36.22 3.66
N ASP A 170 1.18 35.31 4.53
CA ASP A 170 2.10 35.60 5.63
C ASP A 170 3.48 36.04 5.11
N ALA A 171 3.99 35.38 4.06
CA ALA A 171 5.23 35.77 3.40
C ALA A 171 5.13 37.17 2.79
N ARG A 172 4.04 37.48 2.07
CA ARG A 172 3.78 38.82 1.51
C ARG A 172 3.70 39.89 2.58
N SER A 173 3.01 39.62 3.69
CA SER A 173 2.90 40.56 4.81
C SER A 173 4.26 40.88 5.42
N LYS A 174 5.12 39.87 5.62
CA LYS A 174 6.49 40.07 6.12
C LYS A 174 7.33 40.90 5.16
N ILE A 175 7.29 40.60 3.86
CA ILE A 175 8.03 41.35 2.83
C ILE A 175 7.59 42.82 2.83
N MET A 176 6.28 43.08 2.86
CA MET A 176 5.76 44.46 2.88
C MET A 176 6.20 45.23 4.12
N LYS A 177 6.17 44.61 5.31
CA LYS A 177 6.67 45.24 6.55
C LYS A 177 8.16 45.58 6.46
N ILE A 178 8.97 44.67 5.92
CA ILE A 178 10.41 44.90 5.73
C ILE A 178 10.65 46.03 4.73
N ALA A 179 9.94 46.03 3.60
CA ALA A 179 10.04 47.07 2.59
C ALA A 179 9.67 48.44 3.18
N GLN A 180 8.55 48.54 3.91
CA GLN A 180 8.12 49.76 4.58
C GLN A 180 9.14 50.26 5.60
N ALA A 181 9.72 49.36 6.41
CA ALA A 181 10.77 49.73 7.37
C ALA A 181 11.99 50.33 6.66
N LYS A 182 12.47 49.69 5.59
CA LYS A 182 13.60 50.21 4.79
C LYS A 182 13.29 51.52 4.09
N PHE A 183 12.10 51.69 3.53
CA PHE A 183 11.68 52.97 2.95
C PHE A 183 11.63 54.08 4.00
N ALA A 184 11.18 53.77 5.22
CA ALA A 184 11.16 54.74 6.32
C ALA A 184 12.56 55.11 6.84
N GLU A 185 13.54 54.23 6.73
CA GLU A 185 14.95 54.53 7.01
C GLU A 185 15.55 55.45 5.94
N LEU A 186 15.29 55.18 4.66
CA LEU A 186 15.80 55.99 3.53
C LEU A 186 15.23 57.41 3.45
N ILE A 187 14.05 57.65 4.02
CA ILE A 187 13.43 59.00 4.08
C ILE A 187 13.98 59.83 5.25
N LYS A 188 14.73 59.22 6.18
CA LYS A 188 15.32 59.90 7.34
C LYS A 188 16.78 60.33 7.14
N GLU A 189 17.40 59.98 6.02
CA GLU A 189 18.69 60.53 5.53
C GLU A 189 18.44 61.73 4.61
#